data_AF-A0A662YTK9-F1
#
_entry.id   AF-A0A662YTK9-F1
#
_cell.length_a   1.000
_cell.length_b   1.000
_cell.length_c   1.000
_cell.angle_alpha   90.00
_cell.angle_beta   90.00
_cell.angle_gamma   90.00
#
_symmetry.space_group_name_H-M   'P 1'
#
loop_
_entity.id
_entity.type
_entity.pdbx_description
1 polymer ?
#
loop_
_entity_poly.entity_id
_entity_poly.type
_entity_poly.pdbx_seq_one_letter_code
_entity_poly.pdbx_strand_id
1 'polypeptide(L)'
;MDDVCGLLPFLNPEVPDQFYRLWLSLFLHAGILHCLVSVCFQMTILRDLEKLAGWLRISIIYILSGITGNLASAIFLPYRAEVGPAGSQFGILACLFVELFQSWQILARPWRAFFKLVGVVLFLFAFGMLPWIDNFAHISGFISGFFLSFSFLPYISFGRLDMYRKRCQIIVFLLVFLGLFAGLVVLFYVYPITCEWCEYLTCIPFTDKFCEKYDLNAHLH
;
A
#
# COMPACT_ATOMS: atom_id res chain seq x y z
N MET A 1 14.58 17.32 17.61
CA MET A 1 14.19 17.17 16.18
C MET A 1 13.06 18.12 15.79
N ASP A 2 12.33 18.71 16.73
CA ASP A 2 11.20 19.60 16.42
C ASP A 2 11.60 20.95 15.79
N ASP A 3 12.78 21.49 16.16
CA ASP A 3 13.25 22.79 15.66
C ASP A 3 13.75 22.78 14.20
N VAL A 4 13.94 21.59 13.60
CA VAL A 4 14.61 21.46 12.29
C VAL A 4 13.64 21.14 11.15
N CYS A 5 12.51 20.47 11.44
CA CYS A 5 11.67 19.89 10.38
C CYS A 5 10.34 20.62 10.11
N GLY A 6 9.98 21.67 10.86
CA GLY A 6 8.74 22.43 10.60
C GLY A 6 7.44 21.61 10.70
N LEU A 7 7.51 20.42 11.31
CA LEU A 7 6.38 19.54 11.54
C LEU A 7 5.65 19.93 12.83
N LEU A 8 4.37 19.60 12.93
CA LEU A 8 3.59 19.85 14.16
C LEU A 8 4.24 19.09 15.33
N PRO A 9 4.43 19.74 16.49
CA PRO A 9 5.04 19.10 17.65
C PRO A 9 4.18 17.95 18.18
N PHE A 10 4.80 17.01 18.89
CA PHE A 10 4.07 16.00 19.65
C PHE A 10 3.29 16.68 20.78
N LEU A 11 2.00 16.36 20.93
CA LEU A 11 1.20 16.75 22.09
C LEU A 11 1.57 15.88 23.30
N ASN A 12 1.86 14.59 23.07
CA ASN A 12 2.39 13.69 24.08
C ASN A 12 3.66 12.99 23.56
N PRO A 13 4.86 13.27 24.11
CA PRO A 13 6.11 12.64 23.67
C PRO A 13 6.14 11.11 23.82
N GLU A 14 5.30 10.53 24.68
CA GLU A 14 5.25 9.10 24.92
C GLU A 14 4.33 8.34 23.95
N VAL A 15 3.54 9.07 23.13
CA VAL A 15 2.55 8.48 22.23
C VAL A 15 2.78 8.97 20.80
N PRO A 16 2.82 8.08 19.79
CA PRO A 16 2.92 8.49 18.40
C PRO A 16 1.60 9.13 17.91
N ASP A 17 1.44 10.43 18.14
CA ASP A 17 0.20 11.19 17.86
C ASP A 17 0.19 11.91 16.49
N GLN A 18 1.28 11.83 15.74
CA GLN A 18 1.43 12.49 14.44
C GLN A 18 0.86 11.66 13.27
N PHE A 19 -0.41 11.25 13.38
CA PHE A 19 -1.08 10.39 12.40
C PHE A 19 -1.12 11.00 10.98
N TYR A 20 -1.09 12.33 10.87
CA TYR A 20 -1.02 13.04 9.58
C TYR A 20 0.18 12.64 8.73
N ARG A 21 1.25 12.11 9.35
CA ARG A 21 2.45 11.63 8.65
C ARG A 21 2.16 10.44 7.74
N LEU A 22 1.21 9.56 8.11
CA LEU A 22 0.82 8.40 7.28
C LEU A 22 0.14 8.80 5.97
N TRP A 23 -0.59 9.91 5.99
CA TRP A 23 -1.24 10.47 4.80
C TRP A 23 -0.26 11.32 3.99
N LEU A 24 0.52 12.17 4.67
CA LEU A 24 1.34 13.18 4.01
C LEU A 24 2.53 12.55 3.27
N SER A 25 3.07 11.44 3.78
CA SER A 25 4.14 10.69 3.13
C SER A 25 3.77 10.20 1.72
N LEU A 26 2.48 10.00 1.42
CA LEU A 26 2.00 9.59 0.09
C LEU A 26 2.30 10.62 -1.01
N PHE A 27 2.49 11.88 -0.64
CA PHE A 27 2.75 12.98 -1.57
C PHE A 27 4.24 13.35 -1.64
N LEU A 28 5.05 12.86 -0.70
CA LEU A 28 6.49 13.09 -0.66
C LEU A 28 7.22 12.08 -1.53
N HIS A 29 8.35 12.46 -2.12
CA HIS A 29 9.19 11.55 -2.89
C HIS A 29 10.64 11.74 -2.49
N ALA A 30 11.39 10.65 -2.39
CA ALA A 30 12.79 10.66 -1.99
C ALA A 30 13.72 11.38 -2.98
N GLY A 31 13.29 11.58 -4.22
CA GLY A 31 14.05 12.28 -5.25
C GLY A 31 13.32 12.35 -6.60
N ILE A 32 13.94 13.01 -7.57
CA ILE A 32 13.36 13.27 -8.90
C ILE A 32 13.05 11.96 -9.64
N LEU A 33 13.97 10.99 -9.62
CA LEU A 33 13.75 9.70 -10.29
C LEU A 33 12.55 8.95 -9.71
N HIS A 34 12.45 8.90 -8.37
CA HIS A 34 11.30 8.29 -7.70
C HIS A 34 9.99 8.99 -8.06
N CYS A 35 9.98 10.33 -8.05
CA CYS A 35 8.82 11.13 -8.50
C CYS A 35 8.43 10.83 -9.96
N LEU A 36 9.40 10.79 -10.88
CA LEU A 36 9.15 10.49 -12.28
C LEU A 36 8.52 9.11 -12.49
N VAL A 37 9.06 8.06 -11.85
CA VAL A 37 8.50 6.71 -11.94
C VAL A 37 7.07 6.68 -11.38
N SER A 38 6.83 7.35 -10.25
CA SER A 38 5.51 7.41 -9.64
C SER A 38 4.49 8.13 -10.51
N VAL A 39 4.85 9.27 -11.09
CA VAL A 39 3.99 10.01 -12.01
C VAL A 39 3.76 9.23 -13.29
N CYS A 40 4.77 8.55 -13.83
CA CYS A 40 4.59 7.67 -14.99
C CYS A 40 3.56 6.57 -14.70
N PHE A 41 3.69 5.87 -13.58
CA PHE A 41 2.72 4.85 -13.16
C PHE A 41 1.30 5.43 -13.05
N GLN A 42 1.15 6.59 -12.42
CA GLN A 42 -0.15 7.26 -12.27
C GLN A 42 -0.74 7.66 -13.64
N MET A 43 0.06 8.25 -14.51
CA MET A 43 -0.41 8.74 -15.81
C MET A 43 -0.73 7.61 -16.80
N THR A 44 -0.19 6.41 -16.60
CA THR A 44 -0.50 5.23 -17.41
C THR A 44 -1.62 4.38 -16.80
N ILE A 45 -1.44 3.88 -15.58
CA ILE A 45 -2.33 2.85 -15.01
C ILE A 45 -3.48 3.51 -14.23
N LEU A 46 -3.15 4.43 -13.33
CA LEU A 46 -4.15 5.07 -12.47
C LEU A 46 -5.17 5.86 -13.30
N ARG A 47 -4.70 6.61 -14.30
CA ARG A 47 -5.53 7.39 -15.21
C ARG A 47 -6.58 6.54 -15.93
N ASP A 48 -6.22 5.33 -16.36
CA ASP A 48 -7.15 4.47 -17.09
C ASP A 48 -8.19 3.85 -16.15
N LEU A 49 -7.79 3.47 -14.93
CA LEU A 49 -8.73 3.05 -13.88
C LEU A 49 -9.65 4.19 -13.44
N GLU A 50 -9.16 5.42 -13.36
CA GLU A 50 -9.95 6.61 -13.04
C GLU A 50 -11.03 6.86 -14.09
N LYS A 51 -10.70 6.75 -15.39
CA LYS A 51 -11.69 6.87 -16.46
C LYS A 51 -12.75 5.76 -16.41
N LEU A 52 -12.35 4.55 -16.03
CA LEU A 52 -13.24 3.39 -15.98
C LEU A 52 -14.19 3.42 -14.78
N ALA A 53 -13.63 3.67 -13.58
CA ALA A 53 -14.34 3.53 -12.32
C ALA A 53 -14.80 4.87 -11.72
N GLY A 54 -14.27 6.00 -12.20
CA GLY A 54 -14.51 7.35 -11.68
C GLY A 54 -13.50 7.76 -10.61
N TRP A 55 -13.15 9.05 -10.62
CA TRP A 55 -12.13 9.65 -9.77
C TRP A 55 -12.34 9.37 -8.27
N LEU A 56 -13.56 9.57 -7.75
CA LEU A 56 -13.82 9.48 -6.32
C LEU A 56 -13.49 8.09 -5.75
N ARG A 57 -13.88 7.02 -6.47
CA ARG A 57 -13.68 5.64 -6.02
C ARG A 57 -12.20 5.26 -6.06
N ILE A 58 -11.52 5.65 -7.13
CA ILE A 58 -10.09 5.40 -7.29
C ILE A 58 -9.28 6.18 -6.26
N SER A 59 -9.63 7.43 -5.96
CA SER A 59 -8.99 8.21 -4.89
C SER A 59 -9.16 7.56 -3.52
N ILE A 60 -10.35 7.04 -3.19
CA ILE A 60 -10.57 6.32 -1.92
C ILE A 60 -9.68 5.07 -1.84
N ILE A 61 -9.65 4.25 -2.89
CA ILE A 61 -8.80 3.05 -2.94
C ILE A 61 -7.33 3.45 -2.79
N TYR A 62 -6.88 4.45 -3.54
CA TYR A 62 -5.50 4.93 -3.54
C TYR A 62 -5.05 5.43 -2.16
N ILE A 63 -5.82 6.31 -1.54
CA ILE A 63 -5.47 6.92 -0.25
C ILE A 63 -5.49 5.87 0.86
N LEU A 64 -6.56 5.09 0.96
CA LEU A 64 -6.72 4.13 2.07
C LEU A 64 -5.73 2.96 1.97
N SER A 65 -5.41 2.49 0.77
CA SER A 65 -4.37 1.47 0.59
C SER A 65 -2.98 2.01 0.93
N GLY A 66 -2.69 3.27 0.58
CA GLY A 66 -1.45 3.94 0.95
C GLY A 66 -1.28 4.12 2.46
N ILE A 67 -2.31 4.62 3.14
CA ILE A 67 -2.29 4.78 4.61
C ILE A 67 -2.07 3.43 5.29
N THR A 68 -2.75 2.37 4.81
CA THR A 68 -2.57 1.01 5.34
C THR A 68 -1.15 0.48 5.06
N GLY A 69 -0.63 0.79 3.88
CA GLY A 69 0.77 0.63 3.46
C GLY A 69 1.75 1.14 4.52
N ASN A 70 1.71 2.46 4.69
CA ASN A 70 2.60 3.20 5.58
C ASN A 70 2.44 2.80 7.04
N LEU A 71 1.22 2.46 7.47
CA LEU A 71 0.98 1.97 8.83
C LEU A 71 1.68 0.62 9.06
N ALA A 72 1.61 -0.30 8.10
CA ALA A 72 2.33 -1.56 8.21
C ALA A 72 3.85 -1.35 8.20
N SER A 73 4.36 -0.49 7.32
CA SER A 73 5.78 -0.11 7.32
C SER A 73 6.22 0.42 8.69
N ALA A 74 5.47 1.37 9.26
CA ALA A 74 5.80 1.96 10.56
C ALA A 74 5.82 0.93 11.71
N ILE A 75 5.05 -0.16 11.60
CA ILE A 75 5.03 -1.25 12.59
C ILE A 75 6.24 -2.17 12.40
N PHE A 76 6.51 -2.61 11.17
CA PHE A 76 7.51 -3.65 10.89
C PHE A 76 8.93 -3.10 10.64
N LEU A 77 9.06 -1.81 10.31
CA LEU A 77 10.30 -1.10 10.00
C LEU A 77 10.35 0.29 10.68
N PRO A 78 10.19 0.38 12.03
CA PRO A 78 9.96 1.65 12.74
C PRO A 78 11.08 2.69 12.61
N TYR A 79 12.31 2.26 12.28
CA TYR A 79 13.49 3.13 12.17
C TYR A 79 13.86 3.49 10.72
N ARG A 80 13.07 3.08 9.73
CA ARG A 80 13.29 3.44 8.33
C ARG A 80 12.29 4.49 7.88
N ALA A 81 12.79 5.60 7.35
CA ALA A 81 11.94 6.60 6.75
C ALA A 81 11.43 6.10 5.39
N GLU A 82 10.12 5.95 5.27
CA GLU A 82 9.44 5.70 4.00
C GLU A 82 8.76 6.99 3.49
N VAL A 83 8.85 7.24 2.20
CA VAL A 83 8.11 8.29 1.50
C VAL A 83 7.64 7.77 0.16
N GLY A 84 6.54 8.33 -0.35
CA GLY A 84 6.02 8.01 -1.66
C GLY A 84 4.72 7.23 -1.62
N PRO A 85 4.02 7.19 -2.76
CA PRO A 85 2.74 6.51 -2.86
C PRO A 85 2.88 5.01 -3.17
N ALA A 86 4.02 4.38 -2.88
CA ALA A 86 4.31 3.03 -3.35
C ALA A 86 3.24 2.02 -2.84
N GLY A 87 2.86 2.09 -1.57
CA GLY A 87 1.72 1.31 -1.04
C GLY A 87 0.40 1.56 -1.78
N SER A 88 0.09 2.81 -2.13
CA SER A 88 -1.08 3.15 -2.96
C SER A 88 -0.99 2.55 -4.36
N GLN A 89 0.18 2.59 -4.99
CA GLN A 89 0.39 2.04 -6.33
C GLN A 89 0.19 0.52 -6.35
N PHE A 90 0.66 -0.19 -5.32
CA PHE A 90 0.36 -1.62 -5.16
C PHE A 90 -1.13 -1.87 -4.89
N GLY A 91 -1.82 -0.99 -4.17
CA GLY A 91 -3.27 -1.03 -4.04
C GLY A 91 -4.00 -0.88 -5.39
N ILE A 92 -3.47 -0.06 -6.28
CA ILE A 92 -3.98 0.11 -7.65
C ILE A 92 -3.65 -1.09 -8.54
N LEU A 93 -2.50 -1.76 -8.34
CA LEU A 93 -2.23 -3.05 -8.99
C LEU A 93 -3.24 -4.12 -8.54
N ALA A 94 -3.61 -4.15 -7.26
CA ALA A 94 -4.66 -5.04 -6.77
C ALA A 94 -6.03 -4.72 -7.38
N CYS A 95 -6.31 -3.44 -7.65
CA CYS A 95 -7.50 -2.99 -8.38
C CYS A 95 -7.60 -3.63 -9.78
N LEU A 96 -6.47 -3.73 -10.51
CA LEU A 96 -6.42 -4.42 -11.81
C LEU A 96 -6.75 -5.91 -11.71
N PHE A 97 -6.36 -6.59 -10.61
CA PHE A 97 -6.76 -7.99 -10.38
C PHE A 97 -8.26 -8.12 -10.19
N VAL A 98 -8.86 -7.22 -9.40
CA VAL A 98 -10.31 -7.22 -9.18
C VAL A 98 -11.05 -6.92 -10.49
N GLU A 99 -10.59 -5.96 -11.28
CA GLU A 99 -11.13 -5.68 -12.61
C GLU A 99 -11.06 -6.92 -13.52
N LEU A 100 -9.91 -7.60 -13.54
CA LEU A 100 -9.70 -8.82 -14.31
C LEU A 100 -10.68 -9.93 -13.87
N PHE A 101 -10.86 -10.14 -12.57
CA PHE A 101 -11.79 -11.14 -12.05
C PHE A 101 -13.25 -10.82 -12.37
N GLN A 102 -13.63 -9.55 -12.30
CA GLN A 102 -14.99 -9.11 -12.66
C GLN A 102 -15.25 -9.22 -14.17
N SER A 103 -14.21 -9.05 -14.99
CA SER A 103 -14.29 -9.11 -16.45
C SER A 103 -13.88 -10.47 -17.03
N TRP A 104 -13.69 -11.50 -16.18
CA TRP A 104 -13.13 -12.79 -16.56
C TRP A 104 -13.89 -13.50 -17.68
N GLN A 105 -15.23 -13.41 -17.66
CA GLN A 105 -16.12 -14.03 -18.64
C GLN A 105 -16.19 -13.26 -19.97
N ILE A 106 -15.80 -11.97 -19.96
CA ILE A 106 -15.85 -11.08 -21.14
C ILE A 106 -14.52 -11.14 -21.90
N LEU A 107 -13.42 -11.38 -21.19
CA LEU A 107 -12.08 -11.32 -21.76
C LEU A 107 -11.76 -12.57 -22.61
N ALA A 108 -11.22 -12.36 -23.81
CA ALA A 108 -10.92 -13.47 -24.74
C ALA A 108 -9.83 -14.44 -24.24
N ARG A 109 -8.87 -13.96 -23.42
CA ARG A 109 -7.75 -14.75 -22.89
C ARG A 109 -7.43 -14.38 -21.42
N PRO A 110 -8.33 -14.68 -20.47
CA PRO A 110 -8.21 -14.20 -19.09
C PRO A 110 -6.98 -14.75 -18.37
N TRP A 111 -6.63 -16.02 -18.60
CA TRP A 111 -5.43 -16.63 -18.03
C TRP A 111 -4.12 -15.94 -18.46
N ARG A 112 -4.02 -15.49 -19.73
CA ARG A 112 -2.84 -14.77 -20.19
C ARG A 112 -2.71 -13.41 -19.50
N ALA A 113 -3.82 -12.70 -19.31
CA ALA A 113 -3.85 -11.45 -18.57
C ALA A 113 -3.49 -11.65 -17.09
N PHE A 114 -4.04 -12.70 -16.47
CA PHE A 114 -3.73 -13.10 -15.10
C PHE A 114 -2.24 -13.34 -14.90
N PHE A 115 -1.63 -14.25 -15.67
CA PHE A 115 -0.21 -14.55 -15.53
C PHE A 115 0.69 -13.35 -15.85
N LYS A 116 0.26 -12.46 -16.77
CA LYS A 116 0.98 -11.21 -17.01
C LYS A 116 0.95 -10.30 -15.77
N LEU A 117 -0.21 -10.09 -15.16
CA LEU A 117 -0.34 -9.28 -13.95
C LEU A 117 0.43 -9.89 -12.77
N VAL A 118 0.34 -11.20 -12.58
CA VAL A 118 1.12 -11.92 -11.57
C VAL A 118 2.62 -11.75 -11.81
N GLY A 119 3.08 -11.91 -13.06
CA GLY A 119 4.49 -11.70 -13.42
C GLY A 119 4.97 -10.28 -13.11
N VAL A 120 4.14 -9.26 -13.37
CA VAL A 120 4.45 -7.86 -13.02
C VAL A 120 4.54 -7.68 -11.50
N VAL A 121 3.58 -8.19 -10.74
CA VAL A 121 3.58 -8.06 -9.27
C VAL A 121 4.75 -8.78 -8.64
N LEU A 122 5.06 -10.01 -9.07
CA LEU A 122 6.22 -10.76 -8.57
C LEU A 122 7.54 -10.06 -8.91
N PHE A 123 7.64 -9.50 -10.12
CA PHE A 123 8.79 -8.70 -10.52
C PHE A 123 8.97 -7.47 -9.62
N LEU A 124 7.88 -6.74 -9.33
CA LEU A 124 7.93 -5.57 -8.46
C LEU A 124 8.28 -5.92 -7.01
N PHE A 125 7.77 -7.05 -6.48
CA PHE A 125 8.16 -7.54 -5.15
C PHE A 125 9.62 -7.99 -5.09
N ALA A 126 10.12 -8.64 -6.14
CA ALA A 126 11.53 -9.00 -6.23
C ALA A 126 12.42 -7.76 -6.29
N PHE A 127 12.02 -6.73 -7.06
CA PHE A 127 12.68 -5.43 -7.03
C PHE A 127 12.58 -4.77 -5.66
N GLY A 128 11.48 -4.96 -4.94
CA GLY A 128 11.31 -4.44 -3.59
C GLY A 128 12.20 -5.08 -2.53
N MET A 129 12.96 -6.13 -2.87
CA MET A 129 14.05 -6.66 -2.03
C MET A 129 15.35 -5.86 -2.17
N LEU A 130 15.38 -4.82 -3.01
CA LEU A 130 16.48 -3.88 -3.10
C LEU A 130 16.47 -2.91 -1.90
N PRO A 131 17.64 -2.39 -1.51
CA PRO A 131 17.72 -1.42 -0.43
C PRO A 131 16.84 -0.21 -0.72
N TRP A 132 16.28 0.37 0.35
CA TRP A 132 15.40 1.55 0.35
C TRP A 132 13.98 1.35 -0.19
N ILE A 133 13.62 0.14 -0.61
CA ILE A 133 12.26 -0.16 -1.08
C ILE A 133 11.51 -0.92 0.01
N ASP A 134 10.29 -0.50 0.33
CA ASP A 134 9.50 -1.05 1.43
C ASP A 134 8.49 -2.12 0.97
N ASN A 135 8.84 -3.38 1.16
CA ASN A 135 7.94 -4.48 0.83
C ASN A 135 6.77 -4.64 1.80
N PHE A 136 6.85 -4.18 3.06
CA PHE A 136 5.68 -4.23 3.95
C PHE A 136 4.60 -3.30 3.47
N ALA A 137 4.97 -2.08 3.08
CA ALA A 137 4.03 -1.12 2.49
C ALA A 137 3.43 -1.63 1.18
N HIS A 138 4.24 -2.27 0.33
CA HIS A 138 3.76 -2.91 -0.90
C HIS A 138 2.74 -4.03 -0.64
N ILE A 139 3.07 -4.95 0.27
CA ILE A 139 2.22 -6.11 0.60
C ILE A 139 0.92 -5.64 1.23
N SER A 140 0.98 -4.81 2.28
CA SER A 140 -0.21 -4.35 2.98
C SER A 140 -1.05 -3.40 2.11
N GLY A 141 -0.42 -2.57 1.27
CA GLY A 141 -1.07 -1.76 0.24
C GLY A 141 -1.81 -2.61 -0.79
N PHE A 142 -1.18 -3.69 -1.29
CA PHE A 142 -1.84 -4.63 -2.20
C PHE A 142 -3.03 -5.34 -1.55
N ILE A 143 -2.87 -5.87 -0.34
CA ILE A 143 -3.94 -6.59 0.39
C ILE A 143 -5.12 -5.67 0.68
N SER A 144 -4.86 -4.48 1.22
CA SER A 144 -5.91 -3.49 1.51
C SER A 144 -6.58 -2.99 0.22
N GLY A 145 -5.80 -2.69 -0.82
CA GLY A 145 -6.31 -2.30 -2.14
C GLY A 145 -7.19 -3.37 -2.77
N PHE A 146 -6.88 -4.65 -2.59
CA PHE A 146 -7.70 -5.76 -3.06
C PHE A 146 -9.11 -5.76 -2.44
N PHE A 147 -9.19 -5.63 -1.11
CA PHE A 147 -10.46 -5.58 -0.40
C PHE A 147 -11.25 -4.30 -0.73
N LEU A 148 -10.58 -3.14 -0.73
CA LEU A 148 -11.18 -1.87 -1.12
C LEU A 148 -11.72 -1.90 -2.56
N SER A 149 -11.00 -2.52 -3.49
CA SER A 149 -11.42 -2.62 -4.90
C SER A 149 -12.68 -3.46 -5.05
N PHE A 150 -12.84 -4.57 -4.32
CA PHE A 150 -14.09 -5.33 -4.30
C PHE A 150 -15.27 -4.54 -3.72
N SER A 151 -15.01 -3.64 -2.77
CA SER A 151 -16.05 -2.79 -2.17
C SER A 151 -16.46 -1.61 -3.07
N PHE A 152 -15.50 -0.97 -3.76
CA PHE A 152 -15.75 0.30 -4.44
C PHE A 152 -15.88 0.23 -5.97
N LEU A 153 -15.35 -0.80 -6.64
CA LEU A 153 -15.40 -0.85 -8.11
C LEU A 153 -16.84 -1.02 -8.66
N PRO A 154 -17.16 -0.38 -9.80
CA PRO A 154 -18.42 -0.64 -10.50
C PRO A 154 -18.49 -2.10 -10.96
N TYR A 155 -19.69 -2.67 -10.99
CA TYR A 155 -19.93 -4.04 -11.44
C TYR A 155 -21.22 -4.05 -12.25
N ILE A 156 -21.25 -4.86 -13.30
CA ILE A 156 -22.40 -5.01 -14.19
C ILE A 156 -23.39 -6.01 -13.57
N SER A 157 -24.50 -5.52 -13.01
CA SER A 157 -25.55 -6.38 -12.43
C SER A 157 -26.71 -6.58 -13.41
N PHE A 158 -27.11 -7.83 -13.66
CA PHE A 158 -28.18 -8.16 -14.61
C PHE A 158 -29.51 -8.54 -13.92
N GLY A 159 -29.62 -8.40 -12.59
CA GLY A 159 -30.86 -8.65 -11.85
C GLY A 159 -30.83 -8.30 -10.35
N ARG A 160 -31.99 -8.42 -9.68
CA ARG A 160 -32.16 -8.08 -8.25
C ARG A 160 -31.33 -8.98 -7.32
N LEU A 161 -31.18 -10.25 -7.68
CA LEU A 161 -30.32 -11.20 -6.95
C LEU A 161 -28.84 -10.80 -7.04
N ASP A 162 -28.38 -10.39 -8.22
CA ASP A 162 -27.00 -9.93 -8.42
C ASP A 162 -26.71 -8.63 -7.66
N MET A 163 -27.70 -7.73 -7.57
CA MET A 163 -27.58 -6.53 -6.74
C MET A 163 -27.45 -6.87 -5.25
N TYR A 164 -28.22 -7.84 -4.74
CA TYR A 164 -28.12 -8.28 -3.35
C TYR A 164 -26.77 -8.95 -3.07
N ARG A 165 -26.34 -9.88 -3.95
CA ARG A 165 -25.02 -10.53 -3.88
C ARG A 165 -23.90 -9.49 -3.86
N LYS A 166 -23.98 -8.46 -4.72
CA LYS A 166 -23.02 -7.36 -4.73
C LYS A 166 -23.03 -6.58 -3.42
N ARG A 167 -24.20 -6.23 -2.87
CA ARG A 167 -24.27 -5.51 -1.58
C ARG A 167 -23.66 -6.33 -0.44
N CYS A 168 -23.98 -7.62 -0.36
CA CYS A 168 -23.36 -8.52 0.60
C CYS A 168 -21.83 -8.56 0.43
N GLN A 169 -21.35 -8.69 -0.81
CA GLN A 169 -19.92 -8.67 -1.12
C GLN A 169 -19.25 -7.37 -0.65
N ILE A 170 -19.84 -6.21 -0.97
CA ILE A 170 -19.31 -4.91 -0.55
C ILE A 170 -19.21 -4.83 0.97
N ILE A 171 -20.26 -5.22 1.69
CA ILE A 171 -20.30 -5.18 3.17
C ILE A 171 -19.23 -6.11 3.75
N VAL A 172 -19.14 -7.35 3.27
CA VAL A 172 -18.17 -8.32 3.76
C VAL A 172 -16.74 -7.82 3.56
N PHE A 173 -16.38 -7.38 2.36
CA PHE A 173 -15.02 -6.92 2.08
C PHE A 173 -14.68 -5.60 2.81
N LEU A 174 -15.67 -4.73 3.02
CA LEU A 174 -15.47 -3.51 3.80
C LEU A 174 -15.24 -3.83 5.28
N LEU A 175 -15.99 -4.78 5.85
CA LEU A 175 -15.78 -5.24 7.23
C LEU A 175 -14.41 -5.91 7.40
N VAL A 176 -13.97 -6.70 6.43
CA VAL A 176 -12.64 -7.31 6.44
C VAL A 176 -11.55 -6.23 6.38
N PHE A 177 -11.69 -5.23 5.51
CA PHE A 177 -10.75 -4.10 5.45
C PHE A 177 -10.71 -3.33 6.77
N LEU A 178 -11.86 -2.99 7.35
CA LEU A 178 -11.93 -2.27 8.63
C LEU A 178 -11.32 -3.09 9.77
N GLY A 179 -11.54 -4.40 9.80
CA GLY A 179 -10.91 -5.29 10.78
C GLY A 179 -9.40 -5.36 10.64
N LEU A 180 -8.89 -5.45 9.40
CA LEU A 180 -7.44 -5.42 9.11
C LEU A 180 -6.83 -4.08 9.54
N PHE A 181 -7.46 -2.97 9.16
CA PHE A 181 -6.97 -1.63 9.50
C PHE A 181 -6.99 -1.38 11.01
N ALA A 182 -8.09 -1.71 11.68
CA ALA A 182 -8.19 -1.61 13.14
C ALA A 182 -7.17 -2.51 13.84
N GLY A 183 -6.94 -3.73 13.33
CA GLY A 183 -5.91 -4.63 13.83
C GLY A 183 -4.52 -4.02 13.76
N LEU A 184 -4.15 -3.40 12.64
CA LEU A 184 -2.87 -2.69 12.49
C LEU A 184 -2.77 -1.47 13.42
N VAL A 185 -3.84 -0.70 13.60
CA VAL A 185 -3.86 0.43 14.54
C VAL A 185 -3.66 -0.05 15.98
N VAL A 186 -4.34 -1.12 16.40
CA VAL A 186 -4.15 -1.72 17.72
C VAL A 186 -2.73 -2.25 17.89
N LEU A 187 -2.18 -2.88 16.85
CA LEU A 187 -0.81 -3.36 16.86
C LEU A 187 0.19 -2.21 17.03
N PHE A 188 -0.02 -1.11 16.33
CA PHE A 188 0.85 0.07 16.41
C PHE A 188 0.81 0.76 17.78
N TYR A 189 -0.39 0.93 18.39
CA TYR A 189 -0.53 1.69 19.63
C TYR A 189 -0.45 0.85 20.92
N VAL A 190 -0.84 -0.43 20.88
CA VAL A 190 -1.02 -1.25 22.09
C VAL A 190 0.03 -2.36 22.19
N TYR A 191 0.39 -2.98 21.06
CA TYR A 191 1.28 -4.14 21.03
C TYR A 191 2.42 -3.95 20.00
N PRO A 192 3.34 -3.00 20.22
CA PRO A 192 4.46 -2.78 19.31
C PRO A 192 5.31 -4.06 19.22
N ILE A 193 5.37 -4.67 18.03
CA ILE A 193 6.12 -5.89 17.78
C ILE A 193 7.54 -5.53 17.34
N THR A 194 8.54 -6.17 17.93
CA THR A 194 9.89 -6.20 17.38
C THR A 194 10.04 -7.45 16.51
N CYS A 195 10.40 -7.25 15.24
CA CYS A 195 10.52 -8.34 14.27
C CYS A 195 11.92 -8.37 13.66
N GLU A 196 12.80 -9.21 14.21
CA GLU A 196 14.20 -9.31 13.76
C GLU A 196 14.34 -9.81 12.32
N TRP A 197 13.43 -10.67 11.86
CA TRP A 197 13.47 -11.24 10.51
C TRP A 197 12.73 -10.40 9.46
N CYS A 198 11.90 -9.43 9.88
CA CYS A 198 11.09 -8.62 8.98
C CYS A 198 11.97 -7.82 8.01
N GLU A 199 13.16 -7.38 8.44
CA GLU A 199 14.11 -6.67 7.57
C GLU A 199 14.48 -7.46 6.31
N TYR A 200 14.53 -8.80 6.36
CA TYR A 200 14.87 -9.65 5.22
C TYR A 200 13.78 -9.72 4.14
N LEU A 201 12.52 -9.44 4.49
CA LEU A 201 11.45 -9.31 3.50
C LEU A 201 11.63 -8.07 2.62
N THR A 202 12.36 -7.08 3.14
CA THR A 202 12.57 -5.77 2.50
C THR A 202 13.96 -5.68 1.87
N CYS A 203 14.99 -6.30 2.45
CA CYS A 203 16.32 -6.27 1.90
C CYS A 203 17.07 -7.58 2.16
N ILE A 204 17.44 -8.27 1.08
CA ILE A 204 18.28 -9.46 1.16
C ILE A 204 19.75 -9.02 1.13
N PRO A 205 20.57 -9.33 2.16
CA PRO A 205 21.96 -8.92 2.21
C PRO A 205 22.80 -9.76 1.25
N PHE A 206 22.83 -9.35 -0.03
CA PHE A 206 23.69 -9.98 -1.04
C PHE A 206 25.18 -9.70 -0.79
N THR A 207 25.49 -8.58 -0.13
CA THR A 207 26.82 -8.25 0.40
C THR A 207 26.66 -7.60 1.77
N ASP A 208 27.71 -7.62 2.59
CA ASP A 208 27.70 -7.09 3.98
C ASP A 208 27.24 -5.62 4.06
N LYS A 209 27.43 -4.86 2.97
CA LYS A 209 27.07 -3.43 2.89
C LYS A 209 25.76 -3.14 2.15
N PHE A 210 25.13 -4.16 1.55
CA PHE A 210 24.00 -3.95 0.64
C PHE A 210 22.74 -3.48 1.37
N CYS A 211 22.51 -4.03 2.57
CA CYS A 211 21.41 -3.70 3.45
C CYS A 211 21.89 -2.99 4.73
N GLU A 212 23.09 -2.40 4.69
CA GLU A 212 23.73 -1.78 5.85
C GLU A 212 22.78 -0.77 6.47
N LYS A 213 22.54 -0.94 7.77
CA LYS A 213 21.70 -0.04 8.55
C LYS A 213 22.36 1.34 8.49
N TYR A 214 21.57 2.38 8.23
CA TYR A 214 21.97 3.70 8.73
C TYR A 214 21.81 3.57 10.24
N ASP A 215 22.91 3.23 10.90
CA ASP A 215 22.96 2.88 12.31
C ASP A 215 22.63 4.12 13.13
N LEU A 216 21.34 4.34 13.40
CA LEU A 216 20.90 5.33 14.38
C LEU A 216 21.38 4.98 15.80
N ASN A 217 21.83 3.74 16.05
CA ASN A 217 22.48 3.38 17.32
C ASN A 217 23.92 3.92 17.43
N ALA A 218 24.57 4.31 16.33
CA ALA A 218 25.91 4.90 16.38
C ALA A 218 25.91 6.35 16.92
N HIS A 219 24.73 6.96 17.12
CA HIS A 219 24.56 8.33 17.59
C HIS A 219 23.76 8.46 18.90
N LEU A 220 23.41 7.33 19.55
CA LEU A 220 22.67 7.28 20.82
C LEU A 220 23.53 6.84 22.02
N HIS A 221 24.85 6.85 21.86
CA HIS A 221 25.83 6.71 22.94
C HIS A 221 26.73 7.93 23.03
#